data_AF-A0A7W5ES92-F1
#
_entry.id   AF-A0A7W5ES92-F1
#
_cell.length_a   1.000
_cell.length_b   1.000
_cell.length_c   1.000
_cell.angle_alpha   90.00
_cell.angle_beta   90.00
_cell.angle_gamma   90.00
#
_symmetry.space_group_name_H-M   'P 1'
#
loop_
_entity.id
_entity.type
_entity.pdbx_description
1 polymer ?
#
loop_
_entity_poly.entity_id
_entity_poly.type
_entity_poly.pdbx_seq_one_letter_code
_entity_poly.pdbx_strand_id
1 'polypeptide(L)'
;MSDIVRRDPRKEWIARNRLHPQHLEVLAELGQGAASEWMGPSGLLRKNPHAVGFIGPNGMKRIDRSGVQQGAAGGGGAAKSAAERKPLVEIEAPAFLVAVVPDMAGGRLTGHDRDLLGLARQLADADPAARGAVLAVVFGEHKEDDFEGAGVDRLLHLTGPEFDGFSPEARLGALVAMDLAWTPRHWLLPDSKLGGADLGRRLAARLGERPATGVWQLEADGEAPLGWRCIARGAAGTLDFQRAVPRLVLALAECAEPVSETRHAAEPLALPEALPSQLSRIQDLGQVAVDPAGVALSEAEFILSAGNGVRDWDAFHRAAEVLGATEGASRVAVDDGFMARDRQVGATGTWVTARVYVAVGISGAIQHLQGIQTCDKVVAINMDPGCDMIKRADLAVIGDSAKVLEALVALVEQSREEKRNAA
;
A
#
# COMPACT_ATOMS: atom_id res chain seq x y z
N MET A 1 -53.08 -26.36 49.33
CA MET A 1 -53.11 -27.50 48.38
C MET A 1 -51.71 -27.62 47.85
N SER A 2 -51.02 -28.72 48.16
CA SER A 2 -49.63 -28.95 47.76
C SER A 2 -49.50 -28.89 46.24
N ASP A 3 -48.66 -27.99 45.73
CA ASP A 3 -48.23 -27.95 44.33
C ASP A 3 -47.42 -29.21 44.03
N ILE A 4 -48.12 -30.32 43.78
CA ILE A 4 -47.53 -31.52 43.23
C ILE A 4 -47.14 -31.17 41.80
N VAL A 5 -45.88 -30.80 41.61
CA VAL A 5 -45.28 -30.59 40.30
C VAL A 5 -45.37 -31.91 39.53
N ARG A 6 -46.37 -32.05 38.66
CA ARG A 6 -46.45 -33.16 37.71
C ARG A 6 -45.30 -33.01 36.71
N ARG A 7 -44.23 -33.77 36.93
CA ARG A 7 -43.10 -33.85 36.00
C ARG A 7 -43.36 -34.94 34.98
N ASP A 8 -43.27 -34.60 33.70
CA ASP A 8 -43.37 -35.55 32.60
C ASP A 8 -42.04 -36.33 32.49
N PRO A 9 -42.02 -37.65 32.78
CA PRO A 9 -40.79 -38.45 32.77
C PRO A 9 -40.11 -38.48 31.40
N ARG A 10 -40.89 -38.36 30.32
CA ARG A 10 -40.35 -38.33 28.95
C ARG A 10 -39.59 -37.04 28.71
N LYS A 11 -40.14 -35.90 29.15
CA LYS A 11 -39.47 -34.60 29.05
C LYS A 11 -38.21 -34.56 29.93
N GLU A 12 -38.23 -35.13 31.13
CA GLU A 12 -37.01 -35.24 31.95
C GLU A 12 -35.93 -36.08 31.28
N TRP A 13 -36.30 -37.20 30.63
CA TRP A 13 -35.35 -38.03 29.91
C TRP A 13 -34.76 -37.31 28.70
N ILE A 14 -35.58 -36.62 27.90
CA ILE A 14 -35.12 -35.80 26.76
C ILE A 14 -34.21 -34.65 27.25
N ALA A 15 -34.56 -34.00 28.37
CA ALA A 15 -33.74 -32.95 28.97
C ALA A 15 -32.38 -33.47 29.49
N ARG A 16 -32.27 -34.76 29.86
CA ARG A 16 -30.97 -35.37 30.24
C ARG A 16 -30.17 -35.86 29.03
N ASN A 17 -30.83 -36.24 27.94
CA ASN A 17 -30.18 -36.80 26.75
C ASN A 17 -29.82 -35.71 25.73
N ARG A 18 -28.57 -35.21 25.80
CA ARG A 18 -28.06 -34.14 24.92
C ARG A 18 -28.05 -34.48 23.43
N LEU A 19 -28.09 -35.76 23.06
CA LEU A 19 -28.11 -36.22 21.68
C LEU A 19 -29.52 -36.37 21.11
N HIS A 20 -30.56 -36.21 21.94
CA HIS A 20 -31.93 -36.33 21.50
C HIS A 20 -32.31 -35.12 20.62
N PRO A 21 -32.97 -35.32 19.46
CA PRO A 21 -33.27 -34.23 18.51
C PRO A 21 -34.07 -33.07 19.13
N GLN A 22 -34.95 -33.39 20.09
CA GLN A 22 -35.82 -32.43 20.78
C GLN A 22 -35.24 -31.91 22.11
N HIS A 23 -33.97 -32.21 22.41
CA HIS A 23 -33.33 -31.84 23.68
C HIS A 23 -33.42 -30.33 23.98
N LEU A 24 -33.15 -29.50 22.97
CA LEU A 24 -33.14 -28.04 23.13
C LEU A 24 -34.56 -27.45 23.29
N GLU A 25 -35.55 -27.99 22.56
CA GLU A 25 -36.96 -27.58 22.72
C GLU A 25 -37.49 -27.92 24.12
N VAL A 26 -37.19 -29.12 24.61
CA VAL A 26 -37.64 -29.56 25.95
C VAL A 26 -36.93 -28.78 27.07
N LEU A 27 -35.66 -28.42 26.92
CA LEU A 27 -34.96 -27.54 27.87
C LEU A 27 -35.59 -26.13 27.90
N ALA A 28 -35.95 -25.59 26.74
CA ALA A 28 -36.64 -24.30 26.65
C ALA A 28 -38.03 -24.35 27.31
N GLU A 29 -38.81 -25.41 27.07
CA GLU A 29 -40.12 -25.62 27.71
C GLU A 29 -40.04 -25.78 29.25
N LEU A 30 -38.96 -26.38 29.75
CA LEU A 30 -38.72 -26.54 31.19
C LEU A 30 -38.16 -25.26 31.85
N GLY A 31 -38.07 -24.15 31.12
CA GLY A 31 -37.54 -22.87 31.62
C GLY A 31 -36.04 -22.89 31.89
N GLN A 32 -35.33 -23.94 31.46
CA GLN A 32 -33.88 -24.11 31.59
C GLN A 32 -33.20 -23.55 30.34
N GLY A 33 -33.48 -22.27 30.06
CA GLY A 33 -33.18 -21.56 28.81
C GLY A 33 -31.89 -22.02 28.13
N ALA A 34 -31.98 -22.25 26.82
CA ALA A 34 -30.86 -22.67 25.99
C ALA A 34 -29.68 -21.70 26.19
N ALA A 35 -28.71 -22.12 27.01
CA ALA A 35 -27.53 -21.33 27.26
C ALA A 35 -26.79 -21.21 25.92
N SER A 36 -26.85 -20.03 25.31
CA SER A 36 -26.10 -19.70 24.09
C SER A 36 -24.59 -19.84 24.33
N GLU A 37 -24.17 -19.85 25.60
CA GLU A 37 -22.79 -20.00 26.06
C GLU A 37 -22.74 -20.88 27.32
N TRP A 38 -21.80 -21.82 27.41
CA TRP A 38 -21.56 -22.63 28.61
C TRP A 38 -20.06 -22.84 28.82
N MET A 39 -19.63 -23.02 30.07
CA MET A 39 -18.23 -23.34 30.37
C MET A 39 -17.92 -24.80 30.06
N GLY A 40 -16.90 -25.04 29.25
CA GLY A 40 -16.43 -26.37 28.90
C GLY A 40 -15.63 -27.02 30.04
N PRO A 41 -15.44 -28.35 30.01
CA PRO A 41 -14.66 -29.08 31.03
C PRO A 41 -13.20 -28.62 31.15
N SER A 42 -12.67 -27.98 30.10
CA SER A 42 -11.32 -27.40 30.06
C SER A 42 -11.25 -25.95 30.54
N GLY A 43 -12.33 -25.40 31.11
CA GLY A 43 -12.39 -24.00 31.53
C GLY A 43 -12.57 -22.99 30.39
N LEU A 44 -12.78 -23.44 29.14
CA LEU A 44 -13.03 -22.56 27.99
C LEU A 44 -14.53 -22.38 27.74
N LEU A 45 -14.96 -21.14 27.52
CA LEU A 45 -16.33 -20.80 27.18
C LEU A 45 -16.69 -21.35 25.79
N ARG A 46 -17.71 -22.19 25.71
CA ARG A 46 -18.25 -22.75 24.47
C ARG A 46 -19.56 -22.07 24.12
N LYS A 47 -19.75 -21.72 22.85
CA LYS A 47 -20.99 -21.09 22.36
C LYS A 47 -21.72 -22.00 21.40
N ASN A 48 -23.05 -22.03 21.43
CA ASN A 48 -23.85 -22.80 20.46
C ASN A 48 -24.13 -21.95 19.21
N PRO A 49 -23.46 -22.22 18.07
CA PRO A 49 -23.65 -21.42 16.84
C PRO A 49 -25.05 -21.52 16.25
N HIS A 50 -25.84 -22.56 16.60
CA HIS A 50 -27.23 -22.67 16.13
C HIS A 50 -28.20 -21.80 16.92
N ALA A 51 -27.85 -21.43 18.16
CA ALA A 51 -28.64 -20.53 19.00
C ALA A 51 -28.29 -19.05 18.75
N VAL A 52 -27.09 -18.76 18.25
CA VAL A 52 -26.60 -17.39 18.00
C VAL A 52 -26.87 -16.98 16.55
N GLY A 53 -27.28 -15.72 16.33
CA GLY A 53 -27.44 -15.12 15.00
C GLY A 53 -28.80 -14.43 14.78
N PHE A 54 -28.85 -13.50 13.82
CA PHE A 54 -30.06 -12.79 13.40
C PHE A 54 -30.49 -13.22 11.99
N ILE A 55 -31.77 -13.13 11.67
CA ILE A 55 -32.28 -13.41 10.32
C ILE A 55 -32.24 -12.11 9.52
N GLY A 56 -31.46 -12.10 8.43
CA GLY A 56 -31.39 -10.95 7.53
C GLY A 56 -32.66 -10.79 6.68
N PRO A 57 -32.80 -9.67 5.95
CA PRO A 57 -33.96 -9.38 5.09
C PRO A 57 -34.24 -10.44 4.00
N ASN A 58 -33.25 -11.25 3.68
CA ASN A 58 -33.31 -12.36 2.70
C ASN A 58 -33.65 -13.72 3.34
N GLY A 59 -34.06 -13.76 4.62
CA GLY A 59 -34.49 -14.98 5.30
C GLY A 59 -33.35 -15.93 5.73
N MET A 60 -32.09 -15.59 5.45
CA MET A 60 -30.94 -16.39 5.88
C MET A 60 -30.46 -15.96 7.26
N LYS A 61 -30.25 -16.95 8.15
CA LYS A 61 -29.69 -16.73 9.50
C LYS A 61 -28.19 -16.44 9.39
N ARG A 62 -27.77 -15.28 9.90
CA ARG A 62 -26.38 -14.80 9.92
C ARG A 62 -25.86 -14.74 11.35
N ILE A 63 -24.61 -15.14 11.53
CA ILE A 63 -23.90 -15.09 12.82
C ILE A 63 -22.85 -13.99 12.71
N ASP A 64 -23.02 -12.91 13.46
CA ASP A 64 -22.00 -11.88 13.58
C ASP A 64 -20.90 -12.36 14.56
N ARG A 65 -19.66 -12.40 14.08
CA ARG A 65 -18.48 -12.81 14.86
C ARG A 65 -17.57 -11.64 15.24
N SER A 66 -17.94 -10.41 14.87
CA SER A 66 -17.16 -9.20 15.14
C SER A 66 -17.28 -8.68 16.57
N GLY A 67 -18.22 -9.21 17.36
CA GLY A 67 -18.49 -8.76 18.73
C GLY A 67 -19.31 -7.47 18.81
N VAL A 68 -19.71 -6.90 17.68
CA VAL A 68 -20.55 -5.68 17.64
C VAL A 68 -22.02 -6.09 17.62
N GLN A 69 -22.70 -5.88 18.74
CA GLN A 69 -24.13 -6.16 18.87
C GLN A 69 -24.93 -5.11 18.08
N GLN A 70 -25.28 -5.37 16.82
CA GLN A 70 -26.27 -4.56 16.10
C GLN A 70 -27.59 -5.31 15.95
N GLY A 71 -28.51 -4.98 16.86
CA GLY A 71 -29.92 -5.25 16.71
C GLY A 71 -30.72 -4.01 17.06
N ALA A 72 -31.09 -3.21 16.06
CA ALA A 72 -32.38 -2.53 15.94
C ALA A 72 -32.35 -1.57 14.75
N ALA A 73 -33.40 -1.66 13.94
CA ALA A 73 -33.63 -0.86 12.77
C ALA A 73 -33.83 0.63 13.10
N GLY A 74 -33.20 1.49 12.30
CA GLY A 74 -33.47 2.91 12.22
C GLY A 74 -32.81 3.46 10.97
N GLY A 75 -33.60 3.80 9.96
CA GLY A 75 -33.11 4.42 8.74
C GLY A 75 -32.43 5.75 9.07
N GLY A 76 -31.11 5.77 8.94
CA GLY A 76 -30.31 6.99 8.87
C GLY A 76 -29.51 6.90 7.58
N GLY A 77 -29.68 7.89 6.70
CA GLY A 77 -28.87 8.01 5.50
C GLY A 77 -27.39 7.88 5.86
N ALA A 78 -26.63 7.21 5.00
CA ALA A 78 -25.19 7.11 5.12
C ALA A 78 -24.59 8.52 5.13
N ALA A 79 -24.48 9.11 6.32
CA ALA A 79 -23.49 10.12 6.57
C ALA A 79 -22.17 9.45 6.22
N LYS A 80 -21.47 9.98 5.23
CA LYS A 80 -20.05 9.73 5.03
C LYS A 80 -19.43 9.77 6.43
N SER A 81 -18.95 8.64 6.91
CA SER A 81 -18.16 8.60 8.14
C SER A 81 -17.12 9.69 7.98
N ALA A 82 -17.21 10.74 8.81
CA ALA A 82 -16.17 11.76 8.86
C ALA A 82 -14.88 10.98 9.09
N ALA A 83 -13.97 11.01 8.12
CA ALA A 83 -12.68 10.37 8.24
C ALA A 83 -12.11 10.78 9.61
N GLU A 84 -11.76 9.80 10.45
CA GLU A 84 -11.08 10.09 11.71
C GLU A 84 -9.88 10.97 11.36
N ARG A 85 -9.94 12.23 11.80
CA ARG A 85 -8.87 13.20 11.55
C ARG A 85 -7.69 12.76 12.39
N LYS A 86 -6.71 12.09 11.75
CA LYS A 86 -5.43 11.72 12.38
C LYS A 86 -4.87 12.90 13.19
N PRO A 87 -4.26 12.69 14.36
CA PRO A 87 -3.64 13.77 15.13
C PRO A 87 -2.61 14.52 14.28
N LEU A 88 -2.64 15.85 14.32
CA LEU A 88 -1.65 16.70 13.65
C LEU A 88 -0.47 16.93 14.59
N VAL A 89 0.74 16.67 14.09
CA VAL A 89 2.00 16.95 14.76
C VAL A 89 2.65 18.17 14.10
N GLU A 90 2.84 19.22 14.87
CA GLU A 90 3.54 20.44 14.46
C GLU A 90 4.81 20.60 15.29
N ILE A 91 5.94 20.81 14.62
CA ILE A 91 7.24 21.06 15.24
C ILE A 91 7.69 22.43 14.77
N GLU A 92 7.48 23.46 15.59
CA GLU A 92 7.81 24.85 15.23
C GLU A 92 9.33 25.06 15.15
N ALA A 93 10.06 24.61 16.18
CA ALA A 93 11.51 24.72 16.28
C ALA A 93 12.15 23.34 16.53
N PRO A 94 12.54 22.60 15.48
CA PRO A 94 13.16 21.29 15.65
C PRO A 94 14.58 21.42 16.22
N ALA A 95 14.96 20.49 17.10
CA ALA A 95 16.33 20.44 17.63
C ALA A 95 17.37 20.04 16.58
N PHE A 96 16.94 19.34 15.53
CA PHE A 96 17.75 18.92 14.39
C PHE A 96 16.87 18.46 13.22
N LEU A 97 17.45 18.31 12.04
CA LEU A 97 16.78 17.74 10.86
C LEU A 97 17.24 16.31 10.59
N VAL A 98 16.29 15.46 10.21
CA VAL A 98 16.52 14.17 9.54
C VAL A 98 16.08 14.36 8.09
N ALA A 99 17.05 14.50 7.18
CA ALA A 99 16.78 14.73 5.77
C ALA A 99 16.57 13.39 5.05
N VAL A 100 15.48 13.28 4.31
CA VAL A 100 15.08 12.12 3.52
C VAL A 100 15.02 12.53 2.06
N VAL A 101 15.72 11.80 1.19
CA VAL A 101 15.68 12.01 -0.25
C VAL A 101 14.99 10.80 -0.89
N PRO A 102 13.66 10.82 -1.06
CA PRO A 102 12.91 9.72 -1.66
C PRO A 102 13.25 9.57 -3.16
N ASP A 103 13.08 8.35 -3.69
CA ASP A 103 13.25 8.09 -5.13
C ASP A 103 12.08 8.62 -5.97
N MET A 104 10.87 8.53 -5.43
CA MET A 104 9.63 9.00 -6.04
C MET A 104 9.40 8.51 -7.49
N ALA A 105 9.51 7.20 -7.71
CA ALA A 105 9.21 6.60 -9.01
C ALA A 105 7.82 7.06 -9.54
N GLY A 106 7.76 7.53 -10.79
CA GLY A 106 6.53 8.06 -11.40
C GLY A 106 6.01 9.39 -10.81
N GLY A 107 6.78 10.01 -9.90
CA GLY A 107 6.44 11.26 -9.21
C GLY A 107 5.62 11.08 -7.94
N ARG A 108 5.52 9.87 -7.37
CA ARG A 108 4.79 9.61 -6.11
C ARG A 108 5.68 8.88 -5.11
N LEU A 109 5.39 8.99 -3.82
CA LEU A 109 6.06 8.20 -2.80
C LEU A 109 5.78 6.71 -3.03
N THR A 110 6.85 5.94 -3.22
CA THR A 110 6.81 4.48 -3.32
C THR A 110 6.58 3.83 -1.95
N GLY A 111 6.42 2.50 -1.91
CA GLY A 111 6.43 1.76 -0.63
C GLY A 111 7.74 1.97 0.12
N HIS A 112 8.87 1.82 -0.59
CA HIS A 112 10.21 2.04 -0.03
C HIS A 112 10.39 3.46 0.52
N ASP A 113 9.91 4.49 -0.19
CA ASP A 113 9.98 5.87 0.31
C ASP A 113 9.21 6.05 1.62
N ARG A 114 8.04 5.40 1.76
CA ARG A 114 7.24 5.45 2.99
C ARG A 114 7.90 4.71 4.15
N ASP A 115 8.52 3.56 3.89
CA ASP A 115 9.30 2.83 4.90
C ASP A 115 10.48 3.68 5.39
N LEU A 116 11.14 4.39 4.46
CA LEU A 116 12.25 5.28 4.77
C LEU A 116 11.81 6.49 5.60
N LEU A 117 10.64 7.06 5.32
CA LEU A 117 10.05 8.12 6.13
C LEU A 117 9.66 7.61 7.54
N GLY A 118 9.17 6.37 7.65
CA GLY A 118 8.96 5.71 8.94
C GLY A 118 10.25 5.57 9.73
N LEU A 119 11.35 5.16 9.08
CA LEU A 119 12.68 5.08 9.67
C LEU A 119 13.17 6.45 10.16
N ALA A 120 12.97 7.48 9.34
CA ALA A 120 13.33 8.86 9.66
C ALA A 120 12.57 9.35 10.90
N ARG A 121 11.29 8.96 11.02
CA ARG A 121 10.46 9.33 12.17
C ARG A 121 10.98 8.73 13.48
N GLN A 122 11.40 7.46 13.47
CA GLN A 122 12.01 6.82 14.64
C GLN A 122 13.24 7.60 15.14
N LEU A 123 14.08 8.09 14.22
CA LEU A 123 15.26 8.89 14.58
C LEU A 123 14.90 10.28 15.09
N ALA A 124 13.91 10.92 14.47
CA ALA A 124 13.51 12.28 14.83
C ALA A 124 12.74 12.33 16.16
N ASP A 125 12.02 11.25 16.52
CA ASP A 125 11.24 11.15 17.76
C ASP A 125 12.00 10.44 18.89
N ALA A 126 13.26 10.04 18.64
CA ALA A 126 14.12 9.30 19.56
C ALA A 126 14.25 9.95 20.95
N ASP A 127 14.37 11.27 20.99
CA ASP A 127 14.45 12.05 22.22
C ASP A 127 13.22 12.96 22.36
N PRO A 128 12.28 12.65 23.27
CA PRO A 128 11.11 13.49 23.52
C PRO A 128 11.45 14.91 23.97
N ALA A 129 12.61 15.13 24.61
CA ALA A 129 13.04 16.45 25.08
C ALA A 129 13.71 17.29 23.96
N ALA A 130 14.19 16.64 22.90
CA ALA A 130 14.88 17.28 21.79
C ALA A 130 14.39 16.70 20.45
N ARG A 131 13.09 16.84 20.17
CA ARG A 131 12.49 16.32 18.93
C ARG A 131 13.12 16.94 17.68
N GLY A 132 13.43 16.08 16.71
CA GLY A 132 13.85 16.46 15.37
C GLY A 132 12.67 16.62 14.42
N ALA A 133 12.91 17.24 13.27
CA ALA A 133 11.96 17.28 12.16
C ALA A 133 12.43 16.42 10.98
N VAL A 134 11.50 15.70 10.36
CA VAL A 134 11.71 14.98 9.11
C VAL A 134 11.56 15.97 7.94
N LEU A 135 12.64 16.16 7.20
CA LEU A 135 12.70 16.98 6.00
C LEU A 135 12.68 16.07 4.77
N ALA A 136 11.63 16.14 3.95
CA ALA A 136 11.63 15.50 2.64
C ALA A 136 12.23 16.42 1.58
N VAL A 137 13.14 15.89 0.76
CA VAL A 137 13.81 16.60 -0.33
C VAL A 137 13.37 16.02 -1.66
N VAL A 138 12.55 16.77 -2.39
CA VAL A 138 11.92 16.31 -3.63
C VAL A 138 12.52 17.08 -4.81
N PHE A 139 12.92 16.34 -5.84
CA PHE A 139 13.50 16.88 -7.07
C PHE A 139 12.54 16.73 -8.25
N GLY A 140 12.45 17.77 -9.10
CA GLY A 140 11.64 17.75 -10.31
C GLY A 140 10.13 17.81 -10.03
N GLU A 141 9.31 17.59 -11.04
CA GLU A 141 7.85 17.53 -10.87
C GLU A 141 7.43 16.27 -10.09
N HIS A 142 6.48 16.43 -9.15
CA HIS A 142 5.85 15.31 -8.45
C HIS A 142 4.31 15.41 -8.52
N LYS A 143 3.66 14.28 -8.25
CA LYS A 143 2.20 14.10 -8.18
C LYS A 143 1.73 13.67 -6.79
N GLU A 144 2.66 13.53 -5.84
CA GLU A 144 2.34 13.22 -4.44
C GLU A 144 1.46 14.30 -3.82
N ASP A 145 0.41 13.87 -3.13
CA ASP A 145 -0.60 14.70 -2.49
C ASP A 145 -0.68 14.51 -0.96
N ASP A 146 0.00 13.50 -0.39
CA ASP A 146 -0.06 13.18 1.04
C ASP A 146 1.32 13.09 1.73
N PHE A 147 2.14 14.14 1.61
CA PHE A 147 3.35 14.25 2.44
C PHE A 147 3.04 14.39 3.94
N GLU A 148 1.91 15.03 4.27
CA GLU A 148 1.43 15.20 5.64
C GLU A 148 1.21 13.83 6.31
N GLY A 149 0.47 12.94 5.66
CA GLY A 149 0.19 11.58 6.15
C GLY A 149 1.40 10.65 6.10
N ALA A 150 2.40 10.96 5.27
CA ALA A 150 3.66 10.23 5.19
C ALA A 150 4.67 10.59 6.30
N GLY A 151 4.32 11.53 7.20
CA GLY A 151 5.17 11.87 8.36
C GLY A 151 6.16 13.01 8.15
N VAL A 152 6.01 13.78 7.08
CA VAL A 152 6.91 14.87 6.70
C VAL A 152 6.60 16.14 7.49
N ASP A 153 7.58 16.67 8.23
CA ASP A 153 7.44 17.94 8.97
C ASP A 153 7.80 19.15 8.12
N ARG A 154 8.77 19.00 7.21
CA ARG A 154 9.28 20.02 6.29
C ARG A 154 9.43 19.46 4.89
N LEU A 155 9.06 20.23 3.88
CA LEU A 155 9.17 19.85 2.47
C LEU A 155 10.03 20.83 1.71
N LEU A 156 11.20 20.39 1.23
CA LEU A 156 11.99 21.14 0.26
C LEU A 156 11.73 20.56 -1.13
N HIS A 157 11.04 21.34 -1.96
CA HIS A 157 10.76 20.98 -3.36
C HIS A 157 11.66 21.80 -4.30
N LEU A 158 12.57 21.12 -4.99
CA LEU A 158 13.51 21.70 -5.93
C LEU A 158 13.04 21.41 -7.36
N THR A 159 12.55 22.44 -8.03
CA THR A 159 12.09 22.40 -9.43
C THR A 159 13.10 23.06 -10.36
N GLY A 160 13.16 22.57 -11.59
CA GLY A 160 14.05 23.10 -12.63
C GLY A 160 14.47 22.01 -13.62
N PRO A 161 14.73 22.37 -14.89
CA PRO A 161 15.12 21.42 -15.93
C PRO A 161 16.42 20.66 -15.60
N GLU A 162 17.28 21.22 -14.74
CA GLU A 162 18.49 20.57 -14.25
C GLU A 162 18.23 19.34 -13.36
N PHE A 163 17.01 19.19 -12.84
CA PHE A 163 16.62 18.06 -11.99
C PHE A 163 15.82 16.99 -12.73
N ASP A 164 15.44 17.25 -13.98
CA ASP A 164 14.72 16.32 -14.83
C ASP A 164 15.57 15.07 -15.12
N GLY A 165 14.91 13.92 -15.24
CA GLY A 165 15.57 12.65 -15.57
C GLY A 165 16.67 12.24 -14.59
N PHE A 166 17.66 11.51 -15.09
CA PHE A 166 18.81 11.06 -14.31
C PHE A 166 19.90 12.15 -14.22
N SER A 167 19.83 12.96 -13.15
CA SER A 167 20.64 14.16 -12.94
C SER A 167 21.47 14.14 -11.63
N PRO A 168 22.31 13.12 -11.38
CA PRO A 168 22.95 12.93 -10.07
C PRO A 168 23.93 14.05 -9.69
N GLU A 169 24.59 14.71 -10.65
CA GLU A 169 25.55 15.80 -10.35
C GLU A 169 24.85 17.08 -9.88
N ALA A 170 23.68 17.42 -10.45
CA ALA A 170 22.87 18.56 -10.03
C ALA A 170 22.20 18.30 -8.67
N ARG A 171 21.60 17.12 -8.49
CA ARG A 171 21.01 16.70 -7.21
C ARG A 171 22.04 16.71 -6.09
N LEU A 172 23.24 16.17 -6.34
CA LEU A 172 24.34 16.19 -5.36
C LEU A 172 24.73 17.63 -4.94
N GLY A 173 24.80 18.56 -5.90
CA GLY A 173 25.07 19.97 -5.61
C GLY A 173 24.06 20.57 -4.64
N ALA A 174 22.78 20.28 -4.85
CA ALA A 174 21.71 20.71 -3.97
C ALA A 174 21.86 20.12 -2.56
N LEU A 175 22.09 18.81 -2.44
CA LEU A 175 22.27 18.16 -1.14
C LEU A 175 23.47 18.71 -0.37
N VAL A 176 24.57 19.06 -1.06
CA VAL A 176 25.73 19.71 -0.42
C VAL A 176 25.40 21.13 0.05
N ALA A 177 24.67 21.91 -0.74
CA ALA A 177 24.23 23.24 -0.33
C ALA A 177 23.31 23.18 0.91
N MET A 178 22.42 22.19 0.95
CA MET A 178 21.59 21.92 2.13
C MET A 178 22.42 21.54 3.35
N ASP A 179 23.45 20.68 3.17
CA ASP A 179 24.33 20.26 4.25
C ASP A 179 25.06 21.45 4.88
N LEU A 180 25.52 22.39 4.05
CA LEU A 180 26.16 23.63 4.48
C LEU A 180 25.18 24.58 5.19
N ALA A 181 23.94 24.66 4.71
CA ALA A 181 22.94 25.58 5.23
C ALA A 181 22.34 25.14 6.58
N TRP A 182 22.05 23.84 6.73
CA TRP A 182 21.26 23.34 7.85
C TRP A 182 21.93 22.23 8.66
N THR A 183 23.02 21.65 8.17
CA THR A 183 23.75 20.55 8.82
C THR A 183 22.81 19.45 9.36
N PRO A 184 22.03 18.76 8.51
CA PRO A 184 21.15 17.69 8.96
C PRO A 184 21.91 16.65 9.79
N ARG A 185 21.30 16.20 10.88
CA ARG A 185 21.89 15.18 11.77
C ARG A 185 21.97 13.83 11.05
N HIS A 186 20.99 13.53 10.23
CA HIS A 186 20.97 12.34 9.40
C HIS A 186 20.51 12.64 7.98
N TRP A 187 21.12 11.95 7.02
CA TRP A 187 20.72 11.83 5.63
C TRP A 187 20.27 10.39 5.36
N LEU A 188 19.03 10.23 4.96
CA LEU A 188 18.41 8.95 4.63
C LEU A 188 18.08 8.93 3.14
N LEU A 189 18.56 7.92 2.44
CA LEU A 189 18.25 7.68 1.04
C LEU A 189 17.89 6.20 0.84
N PRO A 190 17.05 5.87 -0.16
CA PRO A 190 16.84 4.49 -0.57
C PRO A 190 18.15 3.86 -1.05
N ASP A 191 18.51 2.65 -0.57
CA ASP A 191 19.54 1.81 -1.18
C ASP A 191 18.95 1.05 -2.39
N SER A 192 18.36 1.82 -3.31
CA SER A 192 17.65 1.34 -4.49
C SER A 192 18.47 1.43 -5.77
N LYS A 193 18.00 0.74 -6.81
CA LYS A 193 18.53 0.87 -8.18
C LYS A 193 17.97 2.07 -8.94
N LEU A 194 16.99 2.78 -8.38
CA LEU A 194 16.27 3.88 -9.04
C LEU A 194 17.03 5.21 -8.98
N GLY A 195 18.07 5.30 -8.16
CA GLY A 195 18.97 6.45 -8.12
C GLY A 195 19.42 6.82 -6.71
N GLY A 196 18.59 6.57 -5.69
CA GLY A 196 18.87 6.89 -4.29
C GLY A 196 20.22 6.34 -3.82
N ALA A 197 20.57 5.12 -4.21
CA ALA A 197 21.80 4.50 -3.76
C ALA A 197 23.05 5.08 -4.44
N ASP A 198 22.97 5.48 -5.71
CA ASP A 198 24.05 6.19 -6.40
C ASP A 198 24.23 7.58 -5.77
N LEU A 199 23.14 8.34 -5.63
CA LEU A 199 23.14 9.68 -5.06
C LEU A 199 23.67 9.71 -3.63
N GLY A 200 23.23 8.77 -2.79
CA GLY A 200 23.65 8.69 -1.39
C GLY A 200 25.12 8.32 -1.22
N ARG A 201 25.67 7.44 -2.08
CA ARG A 201 27.11 7.14 -2.09
C ARG A 201 27.94 8.35 -2.55
N ARG A 202 27.45 9.10 -3.54
CA ARG A 202 28.08 10.37 -3.97
C ARG A 202 28.08 11.40 -2.85
N LEU A 203 26.96 11.56 -2.15
CA LEU A 203 26.85 12.46 -1.01
C LEU A 203 27.83 12.08 0.09
N ALA A 204 27.89 10.79 0.46
CA ALA A 204 28.83 10.30 1.46
C ALA A 204 30.28 10.62 1.10
N ALA A 205 30.69 10.35 -0.14
CA ALA A 205 32.03 10.65 -0.62
C ALA A 205 32.33 12.17 -0.60
N ARG A 206 31.34 13.00 -0.94
CA ARG A 206 31.46 14.46 -0.97
C ARG A 206 31.56 15.07 0.42
N LEU A 207 30.84 14.51 1.41
CA LEU A 207 30.88 14.93 2.81
C LEU A 207 32.06 14.31 3.59
N GLY A 208 32.76 13.32 3.02
CA GLY A 208 33.80 12.57 3.74
C GLY A 208 33.26 11.63 4.81
N GLU A 209 31.99 11.23 4.69
CA GLU A 209 31.26 10.41 5.66
C GLU A 209 31.30 8.93 5.26
N ARG A 210 31.24 8.05 6.27
CA ARG A 210 31.14 6.60 6.06
C ARG A 210 29.69 6.12 6.21
N PRO A 211 28.98 5.87 5.09
CA PRO A 211 27.57 5.53 5.16
C PRO A 211 27.35 4.13 5.72
N ALA A 212 26.18 3.89 6.30
CA ALA A 212 25.67 2.54 6.47
C ALA A 212 24.82 2.20 5.23
N THR A 213 25.12 1.10 4.56
CA THR A 213 24.39 0.64 3.37
C THR A 213 23.67 -0.65 3.68
N GLY A 214 22.60 -0.97 2.96
CA GLY A 214 21.81 -2.17 3.20
C GLY A 214 21.06 -2.15 4.54
N VAL A 215 20.80 -0.97 5.12
CA VAL A 215 20.12 -0.88 6.43
C VAL A 215 18.68 -1.32 6.28
N TRP A 216 18.25 -2.31 7.05
CA TRP A 216 16.87 -2.79 7.03
C TRP A 216 16.15 -2.66 8.38
N GLN A 217 16.84 -2.20 9.43
CA GLN A 217 16.21 -1.96 10.72
C GLN A 217 17.05 -1.00 11.58
N LEU A 218 16.37 -0.25 12.45
CA LEU A 218 16.95 0.41 13.62
C LEU A 218 16.51 -0.28 14.90
N GLU A 219 17.40 -0.38 15.87
CA GLU A 219 17.13 -0.88 17.21
C GLU A 219 17.61 0.09 18.27
N ALA A 220 16.86 0.22 19.36
CA ALA A 220 17.28 1.00 20.51
C ALA A 220 18.54 0.37 21.13
N ASP A 221 19.53 1.22 21.41
CA ASP A 221 20.81 0.85 22.00
C ASP A 221 21.26 1.96 22.94
N GLY A 222 21.15 1.72 24.25
CA GLY A 222 21.50 2.70 25.28
C GLY A 222 23.00 3.01 25.37
N GLU A 223 23.87 2.21 24.74
CA GLU A 223 25.31 2.49 24.66
C GLU A 223 25.67 3.30 23.41
N ALA A 224 24.80 3.33 22.40
CA ALA A 224 25.02 4.12 21.20
C ALA A 224 24.86 5.63 21.50
N PRO A 225 25.66 6.52 20.89
CA PRO A 225 25.63 7.96 21.18
C PRO A 225 24.27 8.63 21.00
N LEU A 226 23.44 8.09 20.12
CA LEU A 226 22.10 8.60 19.80
C LEU A 226 20.99 7.68 20.31
N GLY A 227 21.30 6.65 21.09
CA GLY A 227 20.32 5.70 21.60
C GLY A 227 19.87 4.65 20.58
N TRP A 228 20.49 4.59 19.40
CA TRP A 228 20.12 3.68 18.32
C TRP A 228 21.34 3.05 17.64
N ARG A 229 21.17 1.79 17.23
CA ARG A 229 22.03 1.09 16.27
C ARG A 229 21.25 0.74 15.02
N CYS A 230 21.92 0.70 13.88
CA CYS A 230 21.36 0.17 12.64
C CYS A 230 21.81 -1.27 12.40
N ILE A 231 20.90 -2.07 11.84
CA ILE A 231 21.18 -3.40 11.30
C ILE A 231 21.23 -3.31 9.79
N ALA A 232 22.37 -3.70 9.22
CA ALA A 232 22.67 -3.63 7.81
C ALA A 232 22.93 -5.02 7.23
N ARG A 233 22.27 -5.33 6.12
CA ARG A 233 22.45 -6.57 5.39
C ARG A 233 23.65 -6.44 4.43
N GLY A 234 24.62 -7.32 4.59
CA GLY A 234 25.80 -7.40 3.73
C GLY A 234 26.08 -8.81 3.24
N ALA A 235 27.28 -9.02 2.69
CA ALA A 235 27.73 -10.32 2.16
C ALA A 235 26.68 -10.99 1.23
N ALA A 236 26.17 -10.23 0.26
CA ALA A 236 25.12 -10.67 -0.66
C ALA A 236 23.84 -11.22 0.03
N GLY A 237 23.50 -10.68 1.20
CA GLY A 237 22.29 -11.04 1.93
C GLY A 237 22.45 -12.15 2.96
N THR A 238 23.68 -12.63 3.20
CA THR A 238 23.95 -13.77 4.08
C THR A 238 24.29 -13.39 5.51
N LEU A 239 24.64 -12.13 5.76
CA LEU A 239 25.07 -11.65 7.08
C LEU A 239 24.46 -10.28 7.39
N ASP A 240 24.12 -10.09 8.65
CA ASP A 240 23.74 -8.80 9.21
C ASP A 240 24.88 -8.22 10.05
N PHE A 241 25.13 -6.93 9.88
CA PHE A 241 26.12 -6.14 10.59
C PHE A 241 25.42 -5.09 11.45
N GLN A 242 25.93 -4.86 12.66
CA GLN A 242 25.38 -3.88 13.59
C GLN A 242 26.40 -2.79 13.87
N ARG A 243 25.95 -1.54 13.92
CA ARG A 243 26.77 -0.37 14.31
C ARG A 243 25.89 0.77 14.80
N ALA A 244 26.47 1.71 15.53
CA ALA A 244 25.81 2.99 15.81
C ALA A 244 25.37 3.68 14.50
N VAL A 245 24.19 4.30 14.52
CA VAL A 245 23.60 4.95 13.34
C VAL A 245 24.51 6.10 12.87
N PRO A 246 25.04 6.05 11.64
CA PRO A 246 25.86 7.12 11.11
C PRO A 246 25.02 8.32 10.63
N ARG A 247 25.72 9.40 10.27
CA ARG A 247 25.12 10.58 9.64
C ARG A 247 24.47 10.28 8.29
N LEU A 248 24.94 9.27 7.54
CA LEU A 248 24.35 8.89 6.24
C LEU A 248 23.95 7.42 6.22
N VAL A 249 22.67 7.16 5.92
CA VAL A 249 22.05 5.84 5.89
C VAL A 249 21.44 5.61 4.51
N LEU A 250 21.85 4.52 3.87
CA LEU A 250 21.16 3.95 2.70
C LEU A 250 20.37 2.73 3.18
N ALA A 251 19.05 2.85 3.16
CA ALA A 251 18.16 1.82 3.70
C ALA A 251 17.48 1.01 2.59
N LEU A 252 17.32 -0.29 2.82
CA LEU A 252 16.53 -1.19 1.97
C LEU A 252 15.04 -0.91 2.14
N ALA A 253 14.23 -1.43 1.22
CA ALA A 253 12.78 -1.48 1.43
C ALA A 253 12.43 -2.27 2.69
N GLU A 254 11.26 -2.03 3.26
CA GLU A 254 10.78 -2.62 4.50
C GLU A 254 11.69 -2.31 5.70
N CYS A 255 12.39 -1.16 5.68
CA CYS A 255 13.31 -0.79 6.77
C CYS A 255 12.62 -0.35 8.07
N ALA A 256 11.36 0.08 7.95
CA ALA A 256 10.48 0.43 9.06
C ALA A 256 9.02 0.41 8.58
N GLU A 257 8.08 0.40 9.53
CA GLU A 257 6.67 0.59 9.23
C GLU A 257 6.39 2.02 8.77
N PRO A 258 5.63 2.22 7.67
CA PRO A 258 5.16 3.53 7.26
C PRO A 258 4.38 4.28 8.35
N VAL A 259 4.51 5.60 8.36
CA VAL A 259 3.68 6.46 9.21
C VAL A 259 2.21 6.31 8.80
N SER A 260 1.37 5.91 9.75
CA SER A 260 -0.06 5.68 9.51
C SER A 260 -0.96 6.33 10.55
N GLU A 261 -0.45 6.59 11.76
CA GLU A 261 -1.24 7.06 12.90
C GLU A 261 -1.38 8.59 12.98
N THR A 262 -0.39 9.34 12.48
CA THR A 262 -0.32 10.80 12.59
C THR A 262 -0.38 11.48 11.20
N ARG A 263 -0.68 12.78 11.21
CA ARG A 263 -0.38 13.68 10.09
C ARG A 263 0.58 14.77 10.57
N HIS A 264 1.41 15.29 9.68
CA HIS A 264 2.43 16.28 9.98
C HIS A 264 2.26 17.53 9.12
N ALA A 265 2.85 18.64 9.50
CA ALA A 265 2.60 19.94 8.88
C ALA A 265 3.09 20.08 7.42
N ALA A 266 4.07 19.27 7.00
CA ALA A 266 4.71 19.33 5.68
C ALA A 266 5.06 20.78 5.24
N GLU A 267 5.56 21.61 6.15
CA GLU A 267 5.75 23.03 5.88
C GLU A 267 6.79 23.24 4.75
N PRO A 268 6.49 24.05 3.72
CA PRO A 268 7.43 24.32 2.66
C PRO A 268 8.71 25.00 3.18
N LEU A 269 9.86 24.46 2.79
CA LEU A 269 11.17 25.02 3.07
C LEU A 269 11.80 25.45 1.74
N ALA A 270 12.55 26.55 1.77
CA ALA A 270 13.30 27.03 0.62
C ALA A 270 14.79 27.10 0.97
N LEU A 271 15.65 26.80 -0.02
CA LEU A 271 17.08 27.02 0.15
C LEU A 271 17.36 28.53 0.35
N PRO A 272 18.27 28.89 1.27
CA PRO A 272 18.59 30.29 1.53
C PRO A 272 19.32 30.96 0.36
N GLU A 273 20.07 30.19 -0.43
CA GLU A 273 20.83 30.67 -1.58
C GLU A 273 20.46 29.88 -2.84
N ALA A 274 20.56 30.54 -4.00
CA ALA A 274 20.36 29.89 -5.28
C ALA A 274 21.48 28.88 -5.55
N LEU A 275 21.11 27.75 -6.15
CA LEU A 275 22.08 26.72 -6.53
C LEU A 275 22.96 27.21 -7.69
N PRO A 276 24.29 27.02 -7.60
CA PRO A 276 25.17 27.39 -8.69
C PRO A 276 24.90 26.49 -9.91
N SER A 277 25.00 27.06 -11.11
CA SER A 277 24.93 26.27 -12.34
C SER A 277 26.06 25.24 -12.38
N GLN A 278 25.71 23.95 -12.39
CA GLN A 278 26.68 22.88 -12.60
C GLN A 278 26.63 22.39 -14.04
N LEU A 279 27.81 22.26 -14.66
CA LEU A 279 27.96 21.52 -15.90
C LEU A 279 27.92 20.03 -15.58
N SER A 280 26.88 19.35 -16.05
CA SER A 280 26.82 17.89 -15.97
C SER A 280 27.76 17.26 -17.00
N ARG A 281 28.56 16.30 -16.58
CA ARG A 281 29.34 15.41 -17.47
C ARG A 281 28.53 14.19 -17.91
N ILE A 282 27.34 14.02 -17.33
CA ILE A 282 26.40 12.94 -17.65
C ILE A 282 25.25 13.55 -18.45
N GLN A 283 24.99 12.95 -19.60
CA GLN A 283 23.81 13.27 -20.41
C GLN A 283 22.81 12.13 -20.26
N ASP A 284 21.62 12.44 -19.75
CA ASP A 284 20.50 11.51 -19.79
C ASP A 284 19.93 11.47 -21.22
N LEU A 285 19.89 10.28 -21.80
CA LEU A 285 19.30 10.04 -23.13
C LEU A 285 17.85 9.53 -23.03
N GLY A 286 17.28 9.54 -21.83
CA GLY A 286 15.95 9.05 -21.54
C GLY A 286 15.94 7.55 -21.24
N GLN A 287 14.77 7.09 -20.79
CA GLN A 287 14.54 5.67 -20.57
C GLN A 287 14.53 4.93 -21.91
N VAL A 288 15.25 3.81 -21.97
CA VAL A 288 15.15 2.88 -23.10
C VAL A 288 13.84 2.12 -22.95
N ALA A 289 13.04 2.09 -24.01
CA ALA A 289 11.82 1.30 -24.03
C ALA A 289 12.16 -0.18 -23.78
N VAL A 290 11.77 -0.68 -22.60
CA VAL A 290 11.79 -2.10 -22.29
C VAL A 290 10.47 -2.67 -22.81
N ASP A 291 10.52 -3.88 -23.34
CA ASP A 291 9.30 -4.62 -23.68
C ASP A 291 8.37 -4.65 -22.43
N PRO A 292 7.16 -4.06 -22.49
CA PRO A 292 6.21 -4.08 -21.38
C PRO A 292 5.86 -5.50 -20.93
N ALA A 293 5.97 -6.50 -21.81
CA ALA A 293 5.83 -7.91 -21.48
C ALA A 293 7.00 -8.45 -20.64
N GLY A 294 8.14 -7.76 -20.59
CA GLY A 294 9.26 -8.09 -19.71
C GLY A 294 9.18 -7.46 -18.31
N VAL A 295 8.26 -6.50 -18.09
CA VAL A 295 8.15 -5.76 -16.83
C VAL A 295 7.40 -6.58 -15.78
N ALA A 296 7.94 -6.62 -14.57
CA ALA A 296 7.29 -7.24 -13.41
C ALA A 296 6.04 -6.45 -13.02
N LEU A 297 4.94 -7.13 -12.70
CA LEU A 297 3.66 -6.48 -12.39
C LEU A 297 3.72 -5.48 -11.24
N SER A 298 4.58 -5.71 -10.24
CA SER A 298 4.76 -4.80 -9.09
C SER A 298 5.36 -3.45 -9.47
N GLU A 299 6.04 -3.36 -10.62
CA GLU A 299 6.73 -2.16 -11.11
C GLU A 299 6.01 -1.52 -12.31
N ALA A 300 4.97 -2.18 -12.84
CA ALA A 300 4.29 -1.74 -14.03
C ALA A 300 3.43 -0.49 -13.78
N GLU A 301 3.72 0.61 -14.49
CA GLU A 301 2.93 1.84 -14.40
C GLU A 301 1.57 1.75 -15.12
N PHE A 302 1.48 0.93 -16.17
CA PHE A 302 0.26 0.73 -16.96
C PHE A 302 0.00 -0.76 -17.15
N ILE A 303 -1.11 -1.24 -16.59
CA ILE A 303 -1.49 -2.65 -16.65
C ILE A 303 -2.80 -2.81 -17.41
N LEU A 304 -2.79 -3.68 -18.42
CA LEU A 304 -4.00 -4.22 -19.05
C LEU A 304 -4.22 -5.62 -18.48
N SER A 305 -5.32 -5.83 -17.75
CA SER A 305 -5.56 -7.08 -17.04
C SER A 305 -6.80 -7.81 -17.53
N ALA A 306 -6.65 -9.10 -17.85
CA ALA A 306 -7.72 -9.96 -18.33
C ALA A 306 -8.38 -10.80 -17.21
N GLY A 307 -9.70 -10.92 -17.27
CA GLY A 307 -10.50 -11.83 -16.47
C GLY A 307 -11.11 -12.98 -17.28
N ASN A 308 -11.92 -13.79 -16.61
CA ASN A 308 -12.68 -14.87 -17.25
C ASN A 308 -13.65 -14.37 -18.33
N GLY A 309 -14.04 -13.09 -18.30
CA GLY A 309 -14.88 -12.48 -19.35
C GLY A 309 -14.18 -12.26 -20.70
N VAL A 310 -12.86 -12.46 -20.79
CA VAL A 310 -12.13 -12.39 -22.06
C VAL A 310 -12.28 -13.70 -22.83
N ARG A 311 -12.77 -13.61 -24.07
CA ARG A 311 -12.96 -14.78 -24.95
C ARG A 311 -11.97 -14.82 -26.11
N ASP A 312 -11.54 -13.65 -26.57
CA ASP A 312 -10.56 -13.48 -27.64
C ASP A 312 -9.25 -13.01 -27.02
N TRP A 313 -8.37 -13.97 -26.76
CA TRP A 313 -7.07 -13.72 -26.13
C TRP A 313 -6.05 -13.13 -27.10
N ASP A 314 -6.12 -13.48 -28.38
CA ASP A 314 -5.25 -12.90 -29.41
C ASP A 314 -5.50 -11.39 -29.54
N ALA A 315 -6.78 -10.97 -29.53
CA ALA A 315 -7.14 -9.56 -29.51
C ALA A 315 -6.68 -8.85 -28.22
N PHE A 316 -6.72 -9.53 -27.07
CA PHE A 316 -6.22 -8.99 -25.80
C PHE A 316 -4.71 -8.74 -25.84
N HIS A 317 -3.93 -9.72 -26.30
CA HIS A 317 -2.48 -9.60 -26.41
C HIS A 317 -2.07 -8.49 -27.38
N ARG A 318 -2.73 -8.43 -28.54
CA ARG A 318 -2.53 -7.32 -29.50
C ARG A 318 -2.85 -5.97 -28.86
N ALA A 319 -3.92 -5.87 -28.08
CA ALA A 319 -4.26 -4.62 -27.41
C ALA A 319 -3.21 -4.22 -26.38
N ALA A 320 -2.69 -5.16 -25.58
CA ALA A 320 -1.61 -4.88 -24.63
C ALA A 320 -0.36 -4.34 -25.32
N GLU A 321 0.06 -4.99 -26.41
CA GLU A 321 1.21 -4.59 -27.23
C GLU A 321 1.03 -3.18 -27.81
N VAL A 322 -0.11 -2.93 -28.48
CA VAL A 322 -0.39 -1.62 -29.09
C VAL A 322 -0.46 -0.53 -28.04
N LEU A 323 -1.05 -0.81 -26.87
CA LEU A 323 -1.13 0.16 -25.77
C LEU A 323 0.21 0.38 -25.07
N GLY A 324 1.17 -0.54 -25.22
CA GLY A 324 2.40 -0.56 -24.42
C GLY A 324 2.12 -0.85 -22.94
N ALA A 325 1.10 -1.65 -22.66
CA ALA A 325 0.69 -2.01 -21.31
C ALA A 325 1.31 -3.35 -20.89
N THR A 326 1.72 -3.46 -19.63
CA THR A 326 2.08 -4.74 -19.05
C THR A 326 0.83 -5.60 -18.86
N GLU A 327 0.90 -6.85 -19.30
CA GLU A 327 -0.22 -7.77 -19.15
C GLU A 327 -0.35 -8.25 -17.70
N GLY A 328 -1.59 -8.28 -17.22
CA GLY A 328 -1.96 -8.95 -15.97
C GLY A 328 -3.16 -9.85 -16.17
N ALA A 329 -3.48 -10.69 -15.19
CA ALA A 329 -4.61 -11.58 -15.24
C ALA A 329 -5.25 -11.80 -13.87
N SER A 330 -6.55 -12.05 -13.85
CA SER A 330 -7.23 -12.59 -12.68
C SER A 330 -6.77 -14.01 -12.42
N ARG A 331 -6.90 -14.47 -11.17
CA ARG A 331 -6.62 -15.86 -10.80
C ARG A 331 -7.36 -16.87 -11.69
N VAL A 332 -8.63 -16.60 -12.03
CA VAL A 332 -9.42 -17.52 -12.87
C VAL A 332 -8.79 -17.68 -14.24
N ALA A 333 -8.34 -16.59 -14.86
CA ALA A 333 -7.68 -16.66 -16.17
C ALA A 333 -6.33 -17.41 -16.13
N VAL A 334 -5.59 -17.29 -15.02
CA VAL A 334 -4.35 -18.06 -14.81
C VAL A 334 -4.65 -19.54 -14.57
N ASP A 335 -5.62 -19.84 -13.71
CA ASP A 335 -6.02 -21.22 -13.38
C ASP A 335 -6.60 -21.93 -14.64
N ASP A 336 -7.26 -21.20 -15.54
CA ASP A 336 -7.74 -21.68 -16.84
C ASP A 336 -6.62 -21.82 -17.90
N GLY A 337 -5.38 -21.42 -17.59
CA GLY A 337 -4.20 -21.58 -18.43
C GLY A 337 -4.00 -20.52 -19.51
N PHE A 338 -4.76 -19.43 -19.48
CA PHE A 338 -4.62 -18.34 -20.46
C PHE A 338 -3.44 -17.41 -20.20
N MET A 339 -2.93 -17.39 -18.97
CA MET A 339 -1.83 -16.52 -18.58
C MET A 339 -0.94 -17.21 -17.55
N ALA A 340 0.35 -16.88 -17.57
CA ALA A 340 1.31 -17.38 -16.58
C ALA A 340 1.03 -16.86 -15.16
N ARG A 341 1.50 -17.60 -14.15
CA ARG A 341 1.19 -17.32 -12.74
C ARG A 341 1.81 -16.03 -12.20
N ASP A 342 2.95 -15.64 -12.74
CA ASP A 342 3.63 -14.36 -12.44
C ASP A 342 2.81 -13.14 -12.90
N ARG A 343 1.83 -13.34 -13.79
CA ARG A 343 0.87 -12.33 -14.24
C ARG A 343 -0.39 -12.25 -13.39
N GLN A 344 -0.51 -13.07 -12.34
CA GLN A 344 -1.70 -13.08 -11.50
C GLN A 344 -1.75 -11.82 -10.61
N VAL A 345 -2.86 -11.07 -10.67
CA VAL A 345 -3.14 -9.93 -9.80
C VAL A 345 -4.12 -10.32 -8.70
N GLY A 346 -3.89 -9.86 -7.47
CA GLY A 346 -4.79 -10.04 -6.33
C GLY A 346 -4.07 -10.52 -5.06
N ALA A 347 -4.82 -10.74 -3.98
CA ALA A 347 -4.32 -11.06 -2.65
C ALA A 347 -3.40 -12.29 -2.58
N THR A 348 -3.55 -13.24 -3.51
CA THR A 348 -2.71 -14.46 -3.61
C THR A 348 -1.75 -14.42 -4.81
N GLY A 349 -1.71 -13.31 -5.53
CA GLY A 349 -0.78 -13.02 -6.61
C GLY A 349 -0.01 -11.74 -6.30
N THR A 350 0.26 -10.94 -7.32
CA THR A 350 0.99 -9.68 -7.19
C THR A 350 0.04 -8.55 -6.82
N TRP A 351 0.45 -7.76 -5.83
CA TRP A 351 -0.16 -6.46 -5.51
C TRP A 351 0.46 -5.40 -6.42
N VAL A 352 -0.36 -4.54 -7.00
CA VAL A 352 0.07 -3.60 -8.03
C VAL A 352 -0.35 -2.18 -7.68
N THR A 353 0.54 -1.24 -7.98
CA THR A 353 0.41 0.20 -7.69
C THR A 353 0.39 1.00 -9.00
N ALA A 354 -0.17 0.41 -10.05
CA ALA A 354 -0.17 1.01 -11.38
C ALA A 354 -0.90 2.35 -11.42
N ARG A 355 -0.39 3.27 -12.25
CA ARG A 355 -1.02 4.56 -12.52
C ARG A 355 -2.34 4.37 -13.28
N VAL A 356 -2.36 3.39 -14.19
CA VAL A 356 -3.57 3.00 -14.92
C VAL A 356 -3.70 1.49 -14.89
N TYR A 357 -4.85 1.02 -14.42
CA TYR A 357 -5.22 -0.38 -14.40
C TYR A 357 -6.50 -0.58 -15.19
N VAL A 358 -6.42 -1.27 -16.34
CA VAL A 358 -7.58 -1.56 -17.20
C VAL A 358 -8.00 -3.00 -16.95
N ALA A 359 -9.13 -3.18 -16.27
CA ALA A 359 -9.73 -4.47 -15.96
C ALA A 359 -10.71 -4.90 -17.06
N VAL A 360 -10.34 -5.91 -17.85
CA VAL A 360 -11.13 -6.44 -18.96
C VAL A 360 -11.79 -7.75 -18.56
N GLY A 361 -13.11 -7.77 -18.45
CA GLY A 361 -13.86 -8.99 -18.12
C GLY A 361 -13.59 -9.54 -16.72
N ILE A 362 -13.19 -8.69 -15.77
CA ILE A 362 -12.94 -9.05 -14.37
C ILE A 362 -14.15 -8.65 -13.53
N SER A 363 -14.69 -9.58 -12.73
CA SER A 363 -15.87 -9.35 -11.88
C SER A 363 -15.55 -8.57 -10.60
N GLY A 364 -14.31 -8.60 -10.14
CA GLY A 364 -13.87 -7.85 -8.95
C GLY A 364 -14.13 -8.57 -7.64
N ALA A 365 -13.85 -9.88 -7.55
CA ALA A 365 -13.81 -10.56 -6.26
C ALA A 365 -12.91 -9.81 -5.26
N ILE A 366 -13.27 -9.81 -3.98
CA ILE A 366 -12.56 -9.06 -2.91
C ILE A 366 -11.05 -9.29 -2.97
N GLN A 367 -10.62 -10.53 -3.22
CA GLN A 367 -9.21 -10.89 -3.32
C GLN A 367 -8.51 -10.18 -4.49
N HIS A 368 -9.19 -10.00 -5.63
CA HIS A 368 -8.64 -9.24 -6.76
C HIS A 368 -8.56 -7.75 -6.42
N LEU A 369 -9.64 -7.21 -5.84
CA LEU A 369 -9.72 -5.79 -5.48
C LEU A 369 -8.67 -5.36 -4.46
N GLN A 370 -8.32 -6.23 -3.50
CA GLN A 370 -7.22 -5.98 -2.57
C GLN A 370 -5.89 -5.74 -3.29
N GLY A 371 -5.59 -6.54 -4.33
CA GLY A 371 -4.34 -6.41 -5.07
C GLY A 371 -4.23 -5.15 -5.94
N ILE A 372 -5.34 -4.45 -6.19
CA ILE A 372 -5.37 -3.21 -6.98
C ILE A 372 -5.83 -2.00 -6.14
N GLN A 373 -5.89 -2.15 -4.82
CA GLN A 373 -6.46 -1.12 -3.94
C GLN A 373 -5.78 0.24 -4.13
N THR A 374 -4.45 0.21 -4.29
CA THR A 374 -3.54 1.35 -4.40
C THR A 374 -3.33 1.83 -5.84
N CYS A 375 -4.06 1.29 -6.84
CA CYS A 375 -4.00 1.81 -8.20
C CYS A 375 -4.70 3.18 -8.30
N ASP A 376 -4.05 4.13 -8.99
CA ASP A 376 -4.52 5.52 -9.13
C ASP A 376 -5.80 5.62 -9.96
N LYS A 377 -5.82 4.97 -11.13
CA LYS A 377 -6.95 4.98 -12.06
C LYS A 377 -7.31 3.57 -12.48
N VAL A 378 -8.53 3.15 -12.14
CA VAL A 378 -9.09 1.85 -12.53
C VAL A 378 -10.13 2.07 -13.61
N VAL A 379 -9.91 1.48 -14.79
CA VAL A 379 -10.88 1.44 -15.88
C VAL A 379 -11.43 0.02 -15.97
N ALA A 380 -12.75 -0.14 -16.00
CA ALA A 380 -13.38 -1.45 -16.09
C ALA A 380 -14.16 -1.59 -17.40
N ILE A 381 -13.92 -2.70 -18.11
CA ILE A 381 -14.66 -3.11 -19.30
C ILE A 381 -15.34 -4.43 -18.96
N ASN A 382 -16.66 -4.41 -18.78
CA ASN A 382 -17.42 -5.60 -18.42
C ASN A 382 -18.83 -5.56 -19.03
N MET A 383 -19.40 -6.72 -19.33
CA MET A 383 -20.79 -6.80 -19.76
C MET A 383 -21.78 -6.71 -18.59
N ASP A 384 -21.36 -7.06 -17.37
CA ASP A 384 -22.19 -7.02 -16.17
C ASP A 384 -22.03 -5.67 -15.43
N PRO A 385 -23.03 -4.77 -15.47
CA PRO A 385 -22.98 -3.51 -14.73
C PRO A 385 -23.08 -3.67 -13.21
N GLY A 386 -23.47 -4.85 -12.72
CA GLY A 386 -23.64 -5.13 -11.29
C GLY A 386 -22.38 -5.63 -10.57
N CYS A 387 -21.32 -5.97 -11.31
CA CYS A 387 -20.12 -6.56 -10.73
C CYS A 387 -19.31 -5.56 -9.88
N ASP A 388 -18.57 -6.08 -8.90
CA ASP A 388 -17.86 -5.27 -7.91
C ASP A 388 -16.69 -4.47 -8.51
N MET A 389 -16.10 -4.94 -9.62
CA MET A 389 -15.09 -4.18 -10.35
C MET A 389 -15.62 -2.83 -10.86
N ILE A 390 -16.87 -2.78 -11.33
CA ILE A 390 -17.51 -1.54 -11.81
C ILE A 390 -17.65 -0.53 -10.67
N LYS A 391 -17.89 -1.00 -9.44
CA LYS A 391 -17.98 -0.13 -8.26
C LYS A 391 -16.63 0.46 -7.86
N ARG A 392 -15.53 -0.26 -8.11
CA ARG A 392 -14.16 0.22 -7.85
C ARG A 392 -13.65 1.16 -8.96
N ALA A 393 -14.16 1.02 -10.18
CA ALA A 393 -13.64 1.73 -11.34
C ALA A 393 -13.89 3.25 -11.28
N ASP A 394 -12.88 4.02 -11.67
CA ASP A 394 -12.98 5.45 -11.96
C ASP A 394 -13.74 5.69 -13.28
N LEU A 395 -13.61 4.76 -14.23
CA LEU A 395 -14.32 4.75 -15.51
C LEU A 395 -14.81 3.33 -15.82
N ALA A 396 -16.10 3.21 -16.12
CA ALA A 396 -16.72 1.94 -16.46
C ALA A 396 -17.32 1.97 -17.87
N VAL A 397 -16.99 0.96 -18.67
CA VAL A 397 -17.54 0.71 -20.00
C VAL A 397 -18.34 -0.59 -19.96
N ILE A 398 -19.66 -0.47 -20.12
CA ILE A 398 -20.55 -1.62 -20.15
C ILE A 398 -20.71 -2.10 -21.59
N GLY A 399 -20.05 -3.20 -21.94
CA GLY A 399 -20.03 -3.68 -23.32
C GLY A 399 -19.15 -4.90 -23.56
N ASP A 400 -19.15 -5.34 -24.81
CA ASP A 400 -18.33 -6.44 -25.31
C ASP A 400 -16.85 -6.02 -25.31
N SER A 401 -16.02 -6.75 -24.57
CA SER A 401 -14.60 -6.45 -24.43
C SER A 401 -13.86 -6.51 -25.77
N ALA A 402 -14.19 -7.44 -26.66
CA ALA A 402 -13.50 -7.57 -27.94
C ALA A 402 -13.68 -6.31 -28.81
N LYS A 403 -14.93 -5.82 -28.91
CA LYS A 403 -15.24 -4.61 -29.69
C LYS A 403 -14.60 -3.35 -29.09
N VAL A 404 -14.58 -3.26 -27.76
CA VAL A 404 -13.98 -2.11 -27.07
C VAL A 404 -12.46 -2.11 -27.27
N LEU A 405 -11.80 -3.27 -27.14
CA LEU A 405 -10.37 -3.39 -27.36
C LEU A 405 -9.99 -3.09 -28.82
N GLU A 406 -10.75 -3.61 -29.80
CA GLU A 406 -10.53 -3.32 -31.22
C GLU A 406 -10.63 -1.82 -31.52
N ALA A 407 -11.67 -1.15 -31.02
CA ALA A 407 -11.83 0.29 -31.18
C ALA A 407 -10.69 1.09 -30.52
N LEU A 408 -10.25 0.65 -29.35
CA LEU A 408 -9.15 1.29 -28.62
C LEU A 408 -7.81 1.16 -29.38
N VAL A 409 -7.53 -0.04 -29.90
CA VAL A 409 -6.35 -0.31 -30.75
C VAL A 409 -6.35 0.61 -31.97
N ALA A 410 -7.46 0.66 -32.70
CA ALA A 410 -7.58 1.50 -33.90
C ALA A 410 -7.33 2.99 -33.60
N LEU A 411 -7.88 3.51 -32.49
CA LEU A 411 -7.69 4.90 -32.07
C LEU A 411 -6.22 5.20 -31.71
N VAL A 412 -5.55 4.27 -31.03
CA VAL A 412 -4.14 4.43 -30.64
C VAL A 412 -3.22 4.39 -31.85
N GLU A 413 -3.46 3.46 -32.78
CA GLU A 413 -2.71 3.36 -34.04
C GLU A 413 -2.88 4.63 -34.87
N GLN A 414 -4.11 5.13 -35.03
CA GLN A 414 -4.39 6.40 -35.73
C GLN A 414 -3.68 7.58 -35.07
N SER A 415 -3.75 7.70 -33.73
CA SER A 415 -3.10 8.80 -33.01
C SER A 415 -1.58 8.76 -33.14
N ARG A 416 -0.98 7.57 -33.17
CA ARG A 416 0.47 7.41 -33.41
C ARG A 416 0.86 7.82 -34.82
N GLU A 417 0.05 7.46 -35.82
CA GLU A 417 0.28 7.85 -37.20
C GLU A 417 0.17 9.36 -37.41
N GLU A 418 -0.83 10.01 -36.80
CA GLU A 418 -0.97 11.47 -36.81
C GLU A 418 0.24 12.18 -36.17
N LYS A 419 0.71 11.69 -35.01
CA LYS A 419 1.91 12.23 -34.35
C LYS A 419 3.17 12.03 -35.18
N ARG A 420 3.32 10.88 -35.86
CA ARG A 420 4.45 10.62 -36.76
C ARG A 420 4.42 11.52 -37.98
N ASN A 421 3.24 11.85 -38.51
CA ASN A 421 3.10 12.73 -39.67
C ASN A 421 3.29 14.22 -39.31
N ALA A 422 3.12 14.57 -38.03
CA ALA A 422 3.31 15.92 -37.51
C ALA A 422 4.75 16.22 -37.05
N ALA A 423 5.55 15.18 -36.79
CA ALA A 423 6.98 15.26 -36.48
C ALA A 423 7.81 15.21 -37.77
#